data_AF-A0A1Y1JXY3-F1
#
_entry.id   AF-A0A1Y1JXY3-F1
#
_cell.length_a   1.000
_cell.length_b   1.000
_cell.length_c   1.000
_cell.angle_alpha   90.00
_cell.angle_beta   90.00
_cell.angle_gamma   90.00
#
_symmetry.space_group_name_H-M   'P 1'
#
loop_
_entity.id
_entity.type
_entity.pdbx_description
1 polymer ?
#
loop_
_entity_poly.entity_id
_entity_poly.type
_entity_poly.pdbx_seq_one_letter_code
_entity_poly.pdbx_strand_id
1 'polypeptide(L)'
;ELQVYAAQTALQYVKSDHCHETLVKIGAYILGEFGHLVADQPRCSPIEQFMALQGKLSGCSPSTRAMILSCFIKFVNLFPEIKPQLLHTFEVYSHTLDSEMQQRACEYLTLASMPTDDLLRTVCDEMPPFPERESALLSRLHQKHANTSDRRT
;
A
#
# COMPACT_ATOMS: atom_id res chain seq x y z
N GLU A 1 15.13 -9.25 -9.93
CA GLU A 1 14.18 -9.92 -10.87
C GLU A 1 12.81 -10.17 -10.25
N LEU A 2 12.70 -10.82 -9.08
CA LEU A 2 11.41 -11.14 -8.46
C LEU A 2 10.57 -9.90 -8.06
N GLN A 3 11.19 -8.86 -7.49
CA GLN A 3 10.50 -7.62 -7.08
C GLN A 3 9.87 -6.89 -8.28
N VAL A 4 10.62 -6.76 -9.37
CA VAL A 4 10.15 -6.14 -10.64
C VAL A 4 8.93 -6.90 -11.16
N TYR A 5 9.04 -8.23 -11.27
CA TYR A 5 7.96 -9.08 -11.73
C TYR A 5 6.72 -8.97 -10.82
N ALA A 6 6.92 -8.98 -9.50
CA ALA A 6 5.83 -8.85 -8.53
C ALA A 6 5.14 -7.49 -8.63
N ALA A 7 5.89 -6.39 -8.78
CA ALA A 7 5.35 -5.04 -8.94
C ALA A 7 4.55 -4.90 -10.25
N GLN A 8 5.10 -5.36 -11.39
CA GLN A 8 4.37 -5.38 -12.67
C GLN A 8 3.07 -6.18 -12.57
N THR A 9 3.16 -7.39 -12.03
CA THR A 9 2.01 -8.31 -11.93
C THR A 9 0.95 -7.75 -11.00
N ALA A 10 1.35 -7.23 -9.83
CA ALA A 10 0.43 -6.59 -8.90
C ALA A 10 -0.28 -5.40 -9.54
N LEU A 11 0.46 -4.51 -10.23
CA LEU A 11 -0.14 -3.37 -10.92
C LEU A 11 -1.14 -3.80 -11.99
N GLN A 12 -0.79 -4.80 -12.80
CA GLN A 12 -1.68 -5.33 -13.84
C GLN A 12 -3.02 -5.78 -13.25
N TYR A 13 -3.02 -6.50 -12.13
CA TYR A 13 -4.27 -6.95 -11.51
C TYR A 13 -5.01 -5.85 -10.75
N VAL A 14 -4.29 -4.91 -10.11
CA VAL A 14 -4.92 -3.74 -9.47
C VAL A 14 -5.64 -2.87 -10.50
N LYS A 15 -5.12 -2.77 -11.73
CA LYS A 15 -5.77 -2.07 -12.84
C LYS A 15 -7.08 -2.72 -13.33
N SER A 16 -7.31 -4.00 -13.04
CA SER A 16 -8.55 -4.69 -13.45
C SER A 16 -9.77 -4.07 -12.75
N ASP A 17 -10.89 -3.93 -13.47
CA ASP A 17 -12.15 -3.41 -12.90
C ASP A 17 -12.58 -4.22 -11.67
N HIS A 18 -12.54 -5.55 -11.81
CA HIS A 18 -12.89 -6.51 -10.77
C HIS A 18 -11.62 -7.04 -10.11
N CYS A 19 -11.26 -6.46 -8.97
CA CYS A 19 -10.11 -6.87 -8.17
C CYS A 19 -10.54 -7.13 -6.73
N HIS A 20 -10.22 -8.31 -6.20
CA HIS A 20 -10.54 -8.63 -4.81
C HIS A 20 -9.72 -7.76 -3.86
N GLU A 21 -10.33 -7.31 -2.76
CA GLU A 21 -9.72 -6.35 -1.85
C GLU A 21 -8.36 -6.81 -1.28
N THR A 22 -8.21 -8.11 -1.00
CA THR A 22 -6.90 -8.68 -0.58
C THR A 22 -5.80 -8.40 -1.58
N LEU A 23 -6.09 -8.44 -2.88
CA LEU A 23 -5.11 -8.16 -3.92
C LEU A 23 -4.78 -6.66 -4.00
N VAL A 24 -5.76 -5.79 -3.71
CA VAL A 24 -5.51 -4.35 -3.56
C VAL A 24 -4.58 -4.09 -2.37
N LYS A 25 -4.76 -4.76 -1.23
CA LYS A 25 -3.85 -4.65 -0.07
C LYS A 25 -2.43 -5.06 -0.42
N ILE A 26 -2.27 -6.21 -1.07
CA ILE A 26 -0.96 -6.73 -1.52
C ILE A 26 -0.33 -5.75 -2.52
N GLY A 27 -1.11 -5.29 -3.50
CA GLY A 27 -0.64 -4.36 -4.52
C GLY A 27 -0.24 -3.00 -3.96
N ALA A 28 -1.01 -2.41 -3.05
CA ALA A 28 -0.66 -1.15 -2.40
C ALA A 28 0.67 -1.26 -1.65
N TYR A 29 0.90 -2.36 -0.93
CA TYR A 29 2.17 -2.57 -0.23
C TYR A 29 3.34 -2.78 -1.20
N ILE A 30 3.20 -3.69 -2.18
CA ILE A 30 4.26 -3.98 -3.16
C ILE A 30 4.63 -2.75 -3.98
N LEU A 31 3.63 -1.99 -4.46
CA LEU A 31 3.89 -0.80 -5.26
C LEU A 31 4.52 0.32 -4.43
N GLY A 32 4.10 0.49 -3.17
CA GLY A 32 4.73 1.47 -2.27
C GLY A 32 6.22 1.21 -2.04
N GLU A 33 6.64 -0.06 -1.94
CA GLU A 33 8.06 -0.41 -1.78
C GLU A 33 8.82 -0.44 -3.11
N PHE A 34 8.27 -1.08 -4.14
CA PHE A 34 9.00 -1.49 -5.34
C PHE A 34 8.48 -0.87 -6.64
N GLY A 35 7.48 0.02 -6.58
CA GLY A 35 6.88 0.65 -7.75
C GLY A 35 7.86 1.48 -8.58
N HIS A 36 8.90 2.04 -7.95
CA HIS A 36 9.96 2.79 -8.63
C HIS A 36 10.77 1.91 -9.61
N LEU A 37 10.88 0.61 -9.35
CA LEU A 37 11.62 -0.32 -10.22
C LEU A 37 10.95 -0.57 -11.58
N VAL A 38 9.66 -0.21 -11.71
CA VAL A 38 8.86 -0.43 -12.92
C VAL A 38 8.36 0.89 -13.54
N ALA A 39 8.69 2.03 -12.95
CA ALA A 39 8.15 3.34 -13.33
C ALA A 39 8.45 3.73 -14.79
N ASP A 40 9.60 3.33 -15.32
CA ASP A 40 10.01 3.64 -16.71
C ASP A 40 9.41 2.68 -17.74
N GLN A 41 8.65 1.67 -17.32
CA GLN A 41 8.11 0.67 -18.22
C GLN A 41 6.77 1.10 -18.81
N PRO A 42 6.44 0.67 -20.04
CA PRO A 42 5.16 0.99 -20.66
C PRO A 42 3.99 0.56 -19.78
N ARG A 43 3.06 1.49 -19.57
CA ARG A 43 1.86 1.30 -18.74
C ARG A 43 2.13 1.12 -17.24
N CYS A 44 3.32 1.47 -16.76
CA CYS A 44 3.68 1.38 -15.34
C CYS A 44 4.17 2.73 -14.78
N SER A 45 3.90 3.83 -15.49
CA SER A 45 4.34 5.16 -15.07
C SER A 45 3.78 5.55 -13.69
N PRO A 46 4.44 6.44 -12.93
CA PRO A 46 3.98 6.83 -11.60
C PRO A 46 2.52 7.29 -11.56
N ILE A 47 2.08 8.07 -12.55
CA ILE A 47 0.70 8.51 -12.66
C ILE A 47 -0.27 7.35 -12.86
N GLU A 48 0.10 6.33 -13.63
CA GLU A 48 -0.74 5.14 -13.83
C GLU A 48 -0.80 4.26 -12.58
N GLN A 49 0.31 4.14 -11.84
CA GLN A 49 0.33 3.47 -10.54
C GLN A 49 -0.59 4.18 -9.54
N PHE A 50 -0.50 5.50 -9.48
CA PHE A 50 -1.37 6.34 -8.66
C PHE A 50 -2.85 6.15 -9.05
N MET A 51 -3.20 6.31 -10.33
CA MET A 51 -4.59 6.19 -10.79
C MET A 51 -5.17 4.79 -10.53
N ALA A 52 -4.36 3.74 -10.70
CA ALA A 52 -4.79 2.38 -10.43
C ALA A 52 -5.20 2.17 -8.96
N LEU A 53 -4.43 2.69 -8.01
CA LEU A 53 -4.74 2.60 -6.58
C LEU A 53 -5.83 3.59 -6.15
N GLN A 54 -5.80 4.82 -6.68
CA GLN A 54 -6.81 5.85 -6.39
C GLN A 54 -8.21 5.37 -6.77
N GLY A 55 -8.35 4.71 -7.93
CA GLY A 55 -9.61 4.13 -8.40
C GLY A 55 -10.18 3.03 -7.48
N LYS A 56 -9.39 2.47 -6.57
CA LYS A 56 -9.84 1.46 -5.60
C LYS A 56 -10.26 2.02 -4.25
N LEU A 57 -9.95 3.28 -3.95
CA LEU A 57 -10.21 3.87 -2.62
C LEU A 57 -11.68 3.80 -2.22
N SER A 58 -12.61 4.23 -3.09
CA SER A 58 -14.04 4.27 -2.78
C SER A 58 -14.67 2.89 -2.54
N GLY A 59 -14.14 1.85 -3.18
CA GLY A 59 -14.68 0.48 -3.12
C GLY A 59 -14.09 -0.40 -2.02
N CYS A 60 -13.00 0.01 -1.36
CA CYS A 60 -12.34 -0.81 -0.33
C CYS A 60 -12.73 -0.39 1.10
N SER A 61 -12.46 -1.27 2.07
CA SER A 61 -12.63 -0.98 3.50
C SER A 61 -11.68 0.12 4.00
N PRO A 62 -11.96 0.78 5.14
CA PRO A 62 -11.08 1.79 5.72
C PRO A 62 -9.65 1.31 5.93
N SER A 63 -9.46 0.06 6.36
CA SER A 63 -8.13 -0.55 6.54
C SER A 63 -7.33 -0.59 5.23
N THR A 64 -7.95 -0.96 4.11
CA THR A 64 -7.28 -0.97 2.80
C THR A 64 -6.99 0.45 2.31
N ARG A 65 -7.93 1.38 2.52
CA ARG A 65 -7.70 2.80 2.17
C ARG A 65 -6.51 3.38 2.94
N ALA A 66 -6.39 3.06 4.24
CA ALA A 66 -5.24 3.45 5.04
C ALA A 66 -3.91 2.88 4.51
N MET A 67 -3.90 1.63 4.01
CA MET A 67 -2.73 1.06 3.33
C MET A 67 -2.39 1.80 2.02
N ILE A 68 -3.40 2.18 1.24
CA ILE A 68 -3.20 2.98 0.02
C ILE A 68 -2.62 4.37 0.36
N LEU A 69 -3.09 5.02 1.43
CA LEU A 69 -2.51 6.29 1.88
C LEU A 69 -1.02 6.14 2.26
N SER A 70 -0.65 5.03 2.90
CA SER A 70 0.77 4.74 3.19
C SER A 70 1.60 4.47 1.93
N CYS A 71 1.02 3.85 0.90
CA CYS A 71 1.66 3.76 -0.41
C CYS A 71 1.88 5.16 -1.02
N PHE A 72 0.90 6.05 -0.90
CA PHE A 72 0.97 7.38 -1.47
C PHE A 72 2.04 8.27 -0.83
N ILE A 73 2.31 8.15 0.48
CA ILE A 73 3.39 8.95 1.08
C ILE A 73 4.76 8.46 0.58
N LYS A 74 4.92 7.16 0.33
CA LYS A 74 6.11 6.62 -0.35
C LYS A 74 6.23 7.15 -1.78
N PHE A 75 5.12 7.26 -2.50
CA PHE A 75 5.11 7.86 -3.84
C PHE A 75 5.50 9.34 -3.82
N VAL A 76 5.18 10.10 -2.78
CA VAL A 76 5.65 11.49 -2.65
C VAL A 76 7.18 11.53 -2.61
N ASN A 77 7.81 10.60 -1.87
CA ASN A 77 9.27 10.49 -1.79
C ASN A 77 9.91 10.05 -3.11
N LEU A 78 9.26 9.12 -3.83
CA LEU A 78 9.82 8.49 -5.02
C LEU A 78 9.53 9.24 -6.33
N PHE A 79 8.39 9.93 -6.44
CA PHE A 79 7.86 10.47 -7.69
C PHE A 79 7.42 11.94 -7.56
N PRO A 80 8.35 12.90 -7.60
CA PRO A 80 8.05 14.33 -7.49
C PRO A 80 7.02 14.84 -8.50
N GLU A 81 6.97 14.24 -9.70
CA GLU A 81 6.09 14.61 -10.81
C GLU A 81 4.59 14.40 -10.55
N ILE A 82 4.24 13.54 -9.59
CA ILE A 82 2.85 13.31 -9.17
C ILE A 82 2.54 13.80 -7.75
N LYS A 83 3.50 14.49 -7.11
CA LYS A 83 3.35 15.04 -5.76
C LYS A 83 2.08 15.89 -5.60
N PRO A 84 1.70 16.79 -6.52
CA PRO A 84 0.49 17.60 -6.36
C PRO A 84 -0.81 16.78 -6.21
N GLN A 85 -0.95 15.69 -6.99
CA GLN A 85 -2.12 14.81 -6.95
C GLN A 85 -2.18 14.01 -5.64
N LEU A 86 -1.02 13.61 -5.12
CA LEU A 86 -0.89 12.91 -3.84
C LEU A 86 -1.24 13.83 -2.67
N LEU A 87 -0.71 15.06 -2.66
CA LEU A 87 -1.03 16.07 -1.65
C LEU A 87 -2.52 16.39 -1.61
N HIS A 88 -3.14 16.59 -2.77
CA HIS A 88 -4.59 16.81 -2.86
C HIS A 88 -5.38 15.64 -2.30
N THR A 89 -4.91 14.40 -2.52
CA THR A 89 -5.55 13.22 -1.93
C THR A 89 -5.48 13.26 -0.40
N PHE A 90 -4.33 13.57 0.19
CA PHE A 90 -4.23 13.70 1.65
C PHE A 90 -5.08 14.84 2.20
N GLU A 91 -5.17 15.98 1.52
CA GLU A 91 -6.05 17.08 1.90
C GLU A 91 -7.52 16.64 1.98
N VAL A 92 -8.02 15.93 0.96
CA VAL A 92 -9.38 15.39 0.97
C VAL A 92 -9.60 14.42 2.13
N TYR A 93 -8.66 13.49 2.37
CA TYR A 93 -8.79 12.51 3.44
C TYR A 93 -8.54 13.07 4.84
N SER A 94 -7.92 14.25 4.97
CA SER A 94 -7.77 14.96 6.24
C SER A 94 -9.12 15.36 6.87
N HIS A 95 -10.17 15.41 6.06
CA HIS A 95 -11.53 15.75 6.49
C HIS A 95 -12.44 14.52 6.63
N THR A 96 -11.91 13.30 6.55
CA THR A 96 -12.71 12.09 6.72
C THR A 96 -13.09 11.84 8.18
N LEU A 97 -14.19 11.12 8.41
CA LEU A 97 -14.67 10.79 9.76
C LEU A 97 -13.96 9.58 10.38
N ASP A 98 -13.33 8.75 9.57
CA ASP A 98 -12.54 7.61 10.04
C ASP A 98 -11.23 8.12 10.65
N SER A 99 -11.04 7.91 11.96
CA SER A 99 -9.93 8.51 12.69
C SER A 99 -8.56 8.02 12.24
N GLU A 100 -8.43 6.73 11.87
CA GLU A 100 -7.15 6.17 11.40
C GLU A 100 -6.77 6.76 10.03
N MET A 101 -7.73 6.87 9.12
CA MET A 101 -7.50 7.49 7.82
C MET A 101 -7.21 8.98 7.92
N GLN A 102 -7.98 9.70 8.74
CA GLN A 102 -7.79 11.13 8.99
C GLN A 102 -6.40 11.39 9.56
N GLN A 103 -6.00 10.65 10.61
CA GLN A 103 -4.70 10.82 11.25
C GLN A 103 -3.56 10.64 10.25
N ARG A 104 -3.57 9.54 9.48
CA ARG A 104 -2.56 9.31 8.42
C ARG A 104 -2.54 10.43 7.40
N ALA A 105 -3.70 10.85 6.92
CA ALA A 105 -3.78 11.90 5.92
C ALA A 105 -3.20 13.24 6.42
N CYS A 106 -3.53 13.65 7.65
CA CYS A 106 -2.99 14.84 8.29
C CYS A 106 -1.47 14.75 8.49
N GLU A 107 -0.97 13.63 9.02
CA GLU A 107 0.46 13.41 9.25
C GLU A 107 1.25 13.39 7.94
N TYR A 108 0.77 12.64 6.94
CA TYR A 108 1.43 12.53 5.64
C TYR A 108 1.40 13.86 4.88
N LEU A 109 0.30 14.61 4.94
CA LEU A 109 0.22 15.95 4.35
C LEU A 109 1.24 16.89 4.99
N THR A 110 1.34 16.87 6.32
CA THR A 110 2.29 17.69 7.07
C THR A 110 3.73 17.32 6.70
N LEU A 111 4.07 16.04 6.74
CA LEU A 111 5.39 15.52 6.40
C LEU A 111 5.80 15.89 4.97
N ALA A 112 4.89 15.72 4.01
CA ALA A 112 5.12 16.01 2.59
C ALA A 112 5.24 17.51 2.27
N SER A 113 4.75 18.38 3.17
CA SER A 113 4.74 19.85 3.02
C SER A 113 5.85 20.54 3.81
N MET A 114 6.74 19.78 4.46
CA MET A 114 7.88 20.36 5.16
C MET A 114 8.84 21.07 4.19
N PRO A 115 9.58 22.10 4.64
CA PRO A 115 10.52 22.83 3.77
C PRO A 115 11.65 21.97 3.21
N THR A 116 11.99 20.87 3.88
CA THR A 116 13.09 19.97 3.54
C THR A 116 12.59 18.53 3.50
N ASP A 117 13.08 17.75 2.53
CA ASP A 117 12.68 16.35 2.34
C ASP A 117 13.50 15.35 3.20
N ASP A 118 14.48 15.79 4.00
CA ASP A 118 15.38 14.89 4.74
C ASP A 118 14.63 13.93 5.68
N LEU A 119 13.64 14.46 6.41
CA LEU A 119 12.79 13.63 7.26
C LEU A 119 11.90 12.70 6.43
N LEU A 120 11.33 13.19 5.33
CA LEU A 120 10.49 12.39 4.45
C LEU A 120 11.27 11.19 3.88
N ARG A 121 12.49 11.42 3.40
CA ARG A 121 13.39 10.37 2.89
C ARG A 121 13.67 9.34 3.96
N THR A 122 14.11 9.79 5.14
CA THR A 122 14.44 8.90 6.26
C THR A 122 13.24 8.06 6.71
N VAL A 123 12.04 8.65 6.77
CA VAL A 123 10.81 7.93 7.16
C VAL A 123 10.36 6.95 6.07
N CYS A 124 10.61 7.27 4.80
CA CYS A 124 10.23 6.45 3.65
C CYS A 124 11.36 5.54 3.14
N ASP A 125 12.44 5.38 3.89
CA ASP A 125 13.53 4.46 3.56
C ASP A 125 13.00 3.03 3.35
N GLU A 126 13.77 2.22 2.62
CA GLU A 126 13.42 0.84 2.34
C GLU A 126 13.18 0.06 3.62
N MET A 127 12.05 -0.67 3.66
CA MET A 127 11.71 -1.46 4.84
C MET A 127 12.75 -2.58 5.04
N PRO A 128 13.26 -2.78 6.27
CA PRO A 128 14.19 -3.86 6.55
C PRO A 128 13.54 -5.23 6.27
N PRO A 129 14.34 -6.25 5.94
CA PRO A 129 13.82 -7.59 5.72
C PRO A 129 13.10 -8.10 6.97
N PHE A 130 11.97 -8.79 6.76
CA PHE A 130 11.27 -9.44 7.87
C PHE A 130 12.20 -10.46 8.55
N PRO A 131 12.25 -10.49 9.88
CA PRO A 131 13.04 -11.49 10.60
C PRO A 131 12.48 -12.89 10.34
N GLU A 132 13.34 -13.91 10.45
CA GLU A 132 12.90 -15.30 10.39
C GLU A 132 11.94 -15.60 11.54
N ARG A 133 10.80 -16.21 11.21
CA ARG A 133 9.74 -16.55 12.16
C ARG A 133 9.17 -17.91 11.82
N GLU A 134 8.68 -18.62 12.84
CA GLU A 134 7.85 -19.80 12.62
C GLU A 134 6.60 -19.44 11.80
N SER A 135 6.15 -20.37 10.97
CA SER A 135 5.04 -20.12 10.05
C SER A 135 3.73 -19.97 10.81
N ALA A 136 3.23 -18.74 10.89
CA ALA A 136 1.89 -18.46 11.43
C ALA A 136 0.78 -19.20 10.67
N LEU A 137 1.00 -19.54 9.40
CA LEU A 137 0.06 -20.34 8.61
C LEU A 137 0.02 -21.80 9.10
N LEU A 138 1.17 -22.39 9.44
CA LEU A 138 1.21 -23.73 10.04
C LEU A 138 0.54 -23.73 11.42
N SER A 139 0.79 -22.71 12.25
CA SER A 139 0.12 -22.59 13.55
C SER A 139 -1.41 -22.50 13.40
N ARG A 140 -1.91 -21.71 12.44
CA ARG A 140 -3.34 -21.61 12.13
C ARG A 140 -3.92 -22.91 11.58
N LEU A 141 -3.16 -23.62 10.74
CA LEU A 141 -3.55 -24.92 10.19
C LEU A 141 -3.71 -25.94 11.32
N HIS A 142 -2.72 -26.05 12.21
CA HIS A 142 -2.76 -26.96 13.37
C HIS A 142 -3.94 -26.65 14.31
N GLN A 143 -4.19 -25.37 14.60
CA GLN A 143 -5.35 -24.95 15.40
C GLN A 143 -6.68 -25.38 14.76
N LYS A 144 -6.81 -25.23 13.43
CA LYS A 144 -8.02 -25.65 12.71
C LYS A 144 -8.22 -27.17 12.78
N HIS A 145 -7.16 -27.95 12.61
CA HIS A 145 -7.25 -29.42 12.70
C HIS A 145 -7.55 -29.89 14.13
N ALA A 146 -6.93 -29.29 15.16
CA ALA A 146 -7.18 -29.63 16.55
C ALA A 146 -8.66 -29.44 16.95
N ASN A 147 -9.30 -28.38 16.45
CA ASN A 147 -10.74 -28.13 16.70
C ASN A 147 -11.68 -29.09 15.93
N THR A 148 -11.17 -29.84 14.96
CA THR A 148 -11.98 -30.76 14.13
C THR A 148 -11.88 -32.20 14.64
N SER A 149 -10.86 -32.53 15.44
CA SER A 149 -10.55 -33.90 15.89
C SER A 149 -11.27 -34.38 17.14
N ASP A 150 -12.11 -33.57 17.81
CA ASP A 150 -12.69 -33.97 19.11
C ASP A 150 -14.19 -33.61 19.25
N ARG A 151 -15.06 -34.46 18.68
CA ARG A 151 -16.50 -34.57 18.99
C ARG A 151 -17.05 -35.99 18.76
N ARG A 152 -16.29 -37.02 19.14
CA ARG A 152 -16.77 -38.41 19.17
C ARG A 152 -16.24 -39.15 20.40
N THR A 153 -16.81 -38.83 21.56
CA THR A 153 -16.98 -39.72 22.70
C THR A 153 -18.24 -39.32 23.44
#